data_AF-A0A7S3J6G0-F1
#
_entry.id   AF-A0A7S3J6G0-F1
#
_cell.length_a   1.000
_cell.length_b   1.000
_cell.length_c   1.000
_cell.angle_alpha   90.00
_cell.angle_beta   90.00
_cell.angle_gamma   90.00
#
_symmetry.space_group_name_H-M   'P 1'
#
loop_
_entity.id
_entity.type
_entity.pdbx_description
1 polymer ?
#
loop_
_entity_poly.entity_id
_entity_poly.type
_entity_poly.pdbx_seq_one_letter_code
_entity_poly.pdbx_strand_id
1 'polypeptide(L)'
;MKKPPVSNTARVKSIKFDHKLQTLIEWLDSCPSSQKVVFNGKKKSARRSNESLKRTTYIGVTKNGPHWQTLITINDKKTYVGTYYTEKEAAKAYDFYSMLIKCAKATTNFNYTKADVIELIENF
;
A
#
# COMPACT_ATOMS: atom_id res chain seq x y z
N MET A 1 -17.99 -14.43 15.01
CA MET A 1 -17.96 -15.23 13.76
C MET A 1 -16.76 -14.78 12.93
N LYS A 2 -15.69 -15.57 12.89
CA LYS A 2 -14.55 -15.30 12.00
C LYS A 2 -14.95 -15.76 10.60
N LYS A 3 -14.92 -14.87 9.60
CA LYS A 3 -15.11 -15.29 8.20
C LYS A 3 -13.91 -16.18 7.80
N PRO A 4 -14.12 -17.27 7.04
CA PRO A 4 -13.02 -18.12 6.58
C PRO A 4 -12.12 -17.32 5.61
N PRO A 5 -10.83 -17.68 5.46
CA PRO A 5 -9.98 -17.09 4.44
C PRO A 5 -10.51 -17.57 3.09
N VAL A 6 -11.17 -16.68 2.36
CA VAL A 6 -11.53 -16.93 0.96
C VAL A 6 -10.20 -17.07 0.22
N SER A 7 -9.95 -18.21 -0.43
CA SER A 7 -8.68 -18.38 -1.16
C SER A 7 -8.59 -17.29 -2.23
N ASN A 8 -7.59 -16.40 -2.07
CA ASN A 8 -7.45 -15.19 -2.86
C ASN A 8 -6.99 -15.45 -4.30
N THR A 9 -6.69 -16.69 -4.67
CA THR A 9 -6.23 -17.06 -6.03
C THR A 9 -7.25 -16.69 -7.11
N ALA A 10 -8.55 -16.63 -6.80
CA ALA A 10 -9.60 -16.30 -7.76
C ALA A 10 -9.94 -14.79 -7.86
N ARG A 11 -9.51 -13.97 -6.88
CA ARG A 11 -9.94 -12.56 -6.78
C ARG A 11 -9.02 -11.56 -7.49
N VAL A 12 -7.79 -11.99 -7.80
CA VAL A 12 -6.80 -11.15 -8.49
C VAL A 12 -7.27 -10.73 -9.90
N LYS A 13 -8.22 -11.46 -10.51
CA LYS A 13 -8.78 -11.16 -11.84
C LYS A 13 -9.87 -10.07 -11.83
N SER A 14 -9.68 -9.02 -11.05
CA SER A 14 -10.44 -7.77 -11.20
C SER A 14 -9.81 -6.97 -12.35
N ILE A 15 -10.40 -7.13 -13.54
CA ILE A 15 -10.07 -6.62 -14.90
C ILE A 15 -9.52 -5.18 -14.99
N LYS A 16 -9.56 -4.35 -13.94
CA LYS A 16 -9.10 -2.95 -13.95
C LYS A 16 -7.63 -2.72 -13.59
N PHE A 17 -6.91 -3.73 -13.08
CA PHE A 17 -5.53 -3.55 -12.60
C PHE A 17 -4.52 -4.56 -13.16
N ASP A 18 -4.94 -5.49 -14.01
CA ASP A 18 -4.11 -6.63 -14.45
C ASP A 18 -2.78 -6.20 -15.07
N HIS A 19 -2.78 -5.23 -15.98
CA HIS A 19 -1.53 -4.77 -16.60
C HIS A 19 -0.57 -4.14 -15.59
N LYS A 20 -1.08 -3.38 -14.63
CA LYS A 20 -0.25 -2.72 -13.62
C LYS A 20 0.36 -3.73 -12.65
N LEU A 21 -0.42 -4.74 -12.29
CA LEU A 21 0.04 -5.83 -11.44
C LEU A 21 1.11 -6.66 -12.17
N GLN A 22 0.88 -6.96 -13.44
CA GLN A 22 1.84 -7.68 -14.28
C GLN A 22 3.17 -6.92 -14.38
N THR A 23 3.13 -5.60 -14.64
CA THR A 23 4.35 -4.76 -14.66
C THR A 23 5.08 -4.76 -13.31
N LEU A 24 4.36 -4.80 -12.19
CA LEU A 24 4.98 -4.89 -10.86
C LEU A 24 5.68 -6.24 -10.65
N ILE A 25 5.04 -7.35 -11.04
CA ILE A 25 5.60 -8.69 -10.93
C ILE A 25 6.86 -8.82 -11.80
N GLU A 26 6.79 -8.39 -13.05
CA GLU A 26 7.94 -8.40 -13.97
C GLU A 26 9.10 -7.56 -13.41
N TRP A 27 8.82 -6.42 -12.80
CA TRP A 27 9.84 -5.62 -12.13
C TRP A 27 10.44 -6.35 -10.91
N LEU A 28 9.61 -7.00 -10.07
CA LEU A 28 10.09 -7.78 -8.93
C LEU A 28 10.96 -8.97 -9.38
N ASP A 29 10.69 -9.56 -10.53
CA ASP A 29 11.51 -10.63 -11.13
C ASP A 29 12.81 -10.12 -11.72
N SER A 30 12.85 -8.87 -12.19
CA SER A 30 14.09 -8.23 -12.64
C SER A 30 15.03 -7.80 -11.50
N CYS A 31 14.54 -7.76 -10.25
CA CYS A 31 15.35 -7.37 -9.10
C CYS A 31 16.37 -8.48 -8.72
N PRO A 32 17.64 -8.15 -8.48
CA PRO A 32 18.66 -9.14 -8.14
C PRO A 32 18.37 -9.81 -6.79
N SER A 33 18.52 -11.14 -6.73
CA SER A 33 18.26 -11.93 -5.51
C SER A 33 19.10 -11.53 -4.29
N SER A 34 20.22 -10.82 -4.48
CA SER A 34 21.05 -10.30 -3.39
C SER A 34 20.40 -9.13 -2.64
N GLN A 35 19.41 -8.47 -3.23
CA GLN A 35 18.73 -7.32 -2.64
C GLN A 35 17.67 -7.79 -1.63
N LYS A 36 17.98 -7.64 -0.33
CA LYS A 36 17.07 -8.03 0.76
C LYS A 36 15.81 -7.16 0.84
N VAL A 37 15.89 -5.87 0.52
CA VAL A 37 14.77 -4.91 0.60
C VAL A 37 14.57 -4.25 -0.76
N VAL A 38 13.38 -4.41 -1.35
CA VAL A 38 12.99 -3.86 -2.66
C VAL A 38 12.30 -2.51 -2.56
N PHE A 39 11.60 -2.24 -1.45
CA PHE A 39 11.04 -0.92 -1.14
C PHE A 39 11.48 -0.46 0.24
N ASN A 40 11.94 0.79 0.32
CA ASN A 40 12.32 1.43 1.58
C ASN A 40 11.18 2.32 2.07
N GLY A 41 10.69 2.04 3.27
CA GLY A 41 9.66 2.80 3.94
C GLY A 41 10.12 4.22 4.26
N LYS A 42 9.28 5.19 3.93
CA LYS A 42 9.51 6.60 4.24
C LYS A 42 8.65 7.01 5.42
N LYS A 43 9.29 7.64 6.40
CA LYS A 43 8.56 8.36 7.44
C LYS A 43 7.93 9.60 6.82
N LYS A 44 6.67 9.85 7.15
CA LYS A 44 6.01 11.10 6.81
C LYS A 44 6.81 12.25 7.40
N SER A 45 7.24 13.19 6.55
CA SER A 45 7.99 14.35 7.04
C SER A 45 7.11 15.14 8.00
N ALA A 46 7.64 15.40 9.20
CA ALA A 46 7.04 16.32 10.15
C ALA A 46 7.19 17.75 9.58
N ARG A 47 6.39 18.13 8.59
CA ARG A 47 6.29 19.53 8.17
C ARG A 47 5.74 20.29 9.37
N ARG A 48 6.59 21.10 10.04
CA ARG A 48 6.31 22.01 11.17
C ARG A 48 4.83 21.99 11.56
N SER A 49 4.44 20.98 12.32
CA SER A 49 3.05 20.85 12.74
C SER A 49 2.94 21.60 14.06
N ASN A 50 2.14 22.67 14.05
CA ASN A 50 1.45 23.11 15.25
C ASN A 50 0.95 21.85 15.97
N GLU A 51 1.41 21.59 17.20
CA GLU A 51 1.14 20.37 17.98
C GLU A 51 -0.35 20.00 18.09
N SER A 52 -1.24 20.92 17.74
CA SER A 52 -2.69 20.82 17.82
C SER A 52 -3.38 19.97 16.74
N LEU A 53 -2.70 19.58 15.65
CA LEU A 53 -3.28 18.73 14.61
C LEU A 53 -2.66 17.33 14.66
N LYS A 54 -3.31 16.38 15.36
CA LYS A 54 -2.97 14.94 15.34
C LYS A 54 -3.10 14.38 13.92
N ARG A 55 -2.09 14.61 13.10
CA ARG A 55 -1.97 14.01 11.76
C ARG A 55 -1.47 12.58 11.93
N THR A 56 -2.02 11.68 11.12
CA THR A 56 -1.60 10.28 11.05
C THR A 56 -0.10 10.16 10.81
N THR A 57 0.50 9.10 11.33
CA THR A 57 1.95 8.84 11.20
C THR A 57 2.31 8.37 9.79
N TYR A 58 1.34 7.76 9.11
CA TYR A 58 1.51 7.17 7.79
C TYR A 58 1.06 8.10 6.66
N ILE A 59 1.74 7.97 5.52
CA ILE A 59 1.42 8.62 4.25
C ILE A 59 0.12 8.02 3.72
N GLY A 60 -0.79 8.87 3.23
CA GLY A 60 -2.05 8.44 2.62
C GLY A 60 -3.13 7.96 3.59
N VAL A 61 -2.85 7.90 4.90
CA VAL A 61 -3.83 7.45 5.90
C VAL A 61 -4.53 8.63 6.55
N THR A 62 -5.84 8.56 6.74
CA THR A 62 -6.66 9.56 7.46
C THR A 62 -7.62 8.87 8.42
N LYS A 63 -7.83 9.45 9.61
CA LYS A 63 -8.81 8.92 10.58
C LYS A 63 -10.19 9.51 10.28
N ASN A 64 -11.22 8.66 10.19
CA ASN A 64 -12.60 9.06 10.00
C ASN A 64 -13.49 8.30 11.01
N GLY A 65 -13.87 8.97 12.10
CA GLY A 65 -14.58 8.36 13.21
C GLY A 65 -13.79 7.17 13.81
N PRO A 66 -14.41 5.96 13.92
CA PRO A 66 -13.73 4.77 14.42
C PRO A 66 -12.85 4.08 13.37
N HIS A 67 -12.90 4.52 12.11
CA HIS A 67 -12.24 3.84 11.00
C HIS A 67 -11.04 4.63 10.45
N TRP A 68 -10.22 3.93 9.68
CA TRP A 68 -9.03 4.46 9.03
C TRP A 68 -9.17 4.36 7.52
N GLN A 69 -8.97 5.47 6.83
CA GLN A 69 -9.14 5.55 5.39
C GLN A 69 -7.81 5.67 4.70
N THR A 70 -7.72 5.02 3.54
CA THR A 70 -6.57 5.13 2.64
C THR A 70 -6.93 6.01 1.47
N LEU A 71 -6.08 7.01 1.21
CA LEU A 71 -6.16 7.90 0.07
C LEU A 71 -4.86 7.84 -0.71
N ILE A 72 -4.96 7.69 -2.03
CA ILE A 72 -3.83 7.70 -2.95
C ILE A 72 -3.93 8.89 -3.91
N THR A 73 -2.80 9.45 -4.31
CA THR A 73 -2.77 10.54 -5.30
C THR A 73 -2.57 9.97 -6.69
N ILE A 74 -3.57 10.17 -7.56
CA ILE A 74 -3.57 9.77 -8.97
C ILE A 74 -3.89 11.03 -9.77
N ASN A 75 -3.02 11.40 -10.72
CA ASN A 75 -3.17 12.61 -11.54
C ASN A 75 -3.47 13.86 -10.69
N ASP A 76 -2.65 14.07 -9.65
CA ASP A 76 -2.74 15.16 -8.68
C ASP A 76 -4.03 15.24 -7.86
N LYS A 77 -4.93 14.26 -8.00
CA LYS A 77 -6.17 14.16 -7.23
C LYS A 77 -6.06 13.07 -6.17
N LYS A 78 -6.54 13.36 -4.97
CA LYS A 78 -6.66 12.36 -3.90
C LYS A 78 -7.88 11.50 -4.16
N THR A 79 -7.66 10.21 -4.30
CA THR A 79 -8.68 9.19 -4.52
C THR A 79 -8.77 8.31 -3.29
N TYR A 80 -9.98 8.18 -2.74
CA TYR A 80 -10.27 7.21 -1.67
C TYR A 80 -10.23 5.79 -2.25
N VAL A 81 -9.50 4.89 -1.59
CA VAL A 81 -9.34 3.50 -2.05
C VAL A 81 -9.87 2.47 -1.07
N GLY A 82 -10.02 2.82 0.21
CA GLY A 82 -10.55 1.87 1.19
C GLY A 82 -10.67 2.42 2.61
N THR A 83 -11.42 1.68 3.42
CA THR A 83 -11.60 1.90 4.86
C THR A 83 -11.20 0.63 5.61
N TYR A 84 -10.50 0.80 6.73
CA TYR A 84 -9.85 -0.24 7.51
C TYR A 84 -10.08 -0.03 9.01
N TYR A 85 -9.89 -1.09 9.80
CA TYR A 85 -10.09 -1.04 11.25
C TYR A 85 -8.87 -0.49 11.99
N THR A 86 -7.68 -0.65 11.42
CA THR A 86 -6.43 -0.18 12.04
C THR A 86 -5.68 0.78 11.13
N GLU A 87 -4.94 1.71 11.74
CA GLU A 87 -4.09 2.65 11.02
C GLU A 87 -3.01 1.91 10.19
N LYS A 88 -2.48 0.81 10.74
CA LYS A 88 -1.44 0.00 10.11
C LYS A 88 -1.95 -0.76 8.88
N GLU A 89 -3.16 -1.30 8.91
CA GLU A 89 -3.79 -1.91 7.73
C GLU A 89 -4.03 -0.88 6.63
N ALA A 90 -4.55 0.30 6.98
CA ALA A 90 -4.72 1.39 6.02
C ALA A 90 -3.38 1.80 5.37
N ALA A 91 -2.30 1.82 6.15
CA ALA A 91 -0.95 2.10 5.65
C ALA A 91 -0.43 1.00 4.71
N LYS A 92 -0.64 -0.29 5.04
CA LYS A 92 -0.29 -1.40 4.13
C LYS A 92 -1.06 -1.33 2.82
N ALA A 93 -2.35 -0.97 2.88
CA ALA A 93 -3.15 -0.76 1.69
C ALA A 93 -2.62 0.39 0.83
N TYR A 94 -2.20 1.51 1.45
CA TYR A 94 -1.57 2.60 0.72
C TYR A 94 -0.33 2.13 -0.04
N ASP A 95 0.53 1.37 0.64
CA ASP A 95 1.78 0.86 0.08
C ASP A 95 1.49 -0.06 -1.12
N PHE A 96 0.53 -0.97 -0.99
CA PHE A 96 0.05 -1.82 -2.08
C PHE A 96 -0.40 -1.01 -3.30
N TYR A 97 -1.33 -0.07 -3.11
CA TYR A 97 -1.83 0.75 -4.23
C TYR A 97 -0.73 1.65 -4.81
N SER A 98 0.21 2.15 -4.00
CA SER A 98 1.34 2.92 -4.51
C SER A 98 2.29 2.06 -5.33
N MET A 99 2.57 0.82 -4.91
CA MET A 99 3.37 -0.15 -5.68
C MET A 99 2.69 -0.47 -7.00
N LEU A 100 1.38 -0.74 -6.97
CA LEU A 100 0.61 -1.05 -8.16
C LEU A 100 0.60 0.10 -9.17
N ILE A 101 0.48 1.35 -8.72
CA ILE A 101 0.36 2.50 -9.63
C ILE A 101 1.71 3.03 -10.09
N LYS A 102 2.75 2.97 -9.24
CA LYS A 102 4.04 3.62 -9.49
C LYS A 102 5.21 2.64 -9.67
N CYS A 103 4.99 1.34 -9.47
CA CYS A 103 5.98 0.28 -9.55
C CYS A 103 7.26 0.65 -8.79
N ALA A 104 8.43 0.63 -9.44
CA ALA A 104 9.74 0.97 -8.87
C ALA A 104 9.81 2.34 -8.18
N LYS A 105 8.93 3.29 -8.54
CA LYS A 105 8.89 4.65 -7.97
C LYS A 105 7.90 4.80 -6.83
N ALA A 106 7.34 3.70 -6.34
CA ALA A 106 6.39 3.73 -5.25
C ALA A 106 6.98 4.35 -3.98
N THR A 107 6.14 5.11 -3.29
CA THR A 107 6.48 5.61 -1.96
C THR A 107 5.71 4.76 -0.97
N THR A 108 6.43 4.04 -0.12
CA THR A 108 5.85 3.14 0.87
C THR A 108 6.07 3.69 2.28
N ASN A 109 5.24 3.25 3.21
CA ASN A 109 5.35 3.50 4.64
C ASN A 109 6.29 2.49 5.30
N PHE A 110 6.31 1.24 4.82
CA PHE A 110 7.13 0.15 5.36
C PHE A 110 8.23 -0.28 4.40
N ASN A 111 9.23 -0.97 4.98
CA ASN A 111 10.21 -1.70 4.19
C ASN A 111 9.58 -3.01 3.71
N TYR A 112 9.85 -3.37 2.46
CA TYR A 112 9.37 -4.63 1.89
C TYR A 112 10.51 -5.39 1.25
N THR A 113 10.61 -6.67 1.56
CA THR A 113 11.32 -7.67 0.77
C THR A 113 10.45 -8.11 -0.41
N LYS A 114 11.02 -8.83 -1.39
CA LYS A 114 10.24 -9.38 -2.51
C LYS A 114 9.10 -10.29 -2.00
N ALA A 115 9.37 -11.11 -0.98
CA ALA A 115 8.38 -12.00 -0.39
C ALA A 115 7.24 -11.22 0.27
N ASP A 116 7.55 -10.13 0.99
CA ASP A 116 6.52 -9.29 1.62
C ASP A 116 5.60 -8.64 0.58
N VAL A 117 6.12 -8.25 -0.59
CA VAL A 117 5.29 -7.69 -1.67
C VAL A 117 4.37 -8.75 -2.27
N ILE A 118 4.85 -9.99 -2.44
CA ILE A 118 4.03 -11.10 -2.93
C ILE A 118 2.90 -11.39 -1.93
N GLU A 119 3.22 -11.50 -0.64
CA GLU A 119 2.22 -11.68 0.41
C GLU A 119 1.21 -10.51 0.42
N LEU A 120 1.68 -9.28 0.17
CA LEU A 120 0.81 -8.11 0.09
C LEU A 120 -0.15 -8.20 -1.12
N ILE A 121 0.34 -8.63 -2.29
CA ILE A 121 -0.48 -8.85 -3.49
C ILE A 121 -1.55 -9.91 -3.25
N GLU A 122 -1.22 -10.98 -2.52
CA GLU A 122 -2.18 -12.03 -2.20
C GLU A 122 -3.26 -11.58 -1.22
N ASN A 123 -3.01 -10.56 -0.41
CA ASN A 123 -3.91 -10.12 0.67
C ASN A 123 -4.87 -8.99 0.27
N PHE A 124 -4.69 -8.35 -0.89
CA PHE A 124 -5.48 -7.19 -1.34
C PHE A 124 -6.12 -7.41 -2.71
#